data_AF-A0A6M4WIQ6-F1
#
_entry.id   AF-A0A6M4WIQ6-F1
#
_cell.length_a   1.000
_cell.length_b   1.000
_cell.length_c   1.000
_cell.angle_alpha   90.00
_cell.angle_beta   90.00
_cell.angle_gamma   90.00
#
_symmetry.space_group_name_H-M   'P 1'
#
loop_
_entity.id
_entity.type
_entity.pdbx_description
1 polymer ?
#
loop_
_entity_poly.entity_id
_entity_poly.type
_entity_poly.pdbx_seq_one_letter_code
_entity_poly.pdbx_strand_id
1 'polypeptide(L)'
;MTIYSQHANRGKTQILATYQGPDGVASKTVTSLGDSRLAAPIVDALNRISAFATVPVSVHDRRERRVDYYPRKHLAALTDAAARADLLSGAHSLWYEYVCLRLHQALADLENALGTVPDTVSRAVHSELEVVQSELRAAIDDFSGTSSGPETENERHWEFGHPFVKYDDGMDTLSDETREQLDRREAGFTTEEREKAVADLRVLVTAHSRCTGMWATLDDPSREIFAEPYDSDGFYMTVQAPEPDNDNGSWEIEIGRWEPDDPDEEYGEHSSATGNTVISCALPAAPDADGIAHLLKSVDEKPLLLAQWAETPVGGALVGTTVMVAKRHDS
;
A
#
# COMPACT_ATOMS: atom_id res chain seq x y z
N MET A 1 -11.48 -14.39 -7.28
CA MET A 1 -10.75 -13.22 -7.81
C MET A 1 -10.89 -13.22 -9.33
N THR A 2 -11.15 -12.06 -9.90
CA THR A 2 -11.21 -11.86 -11.36
C THR A 2 -9.90 -11.25 -11.84
N ILE A 3 -9.34 -11.79 -12.93
CA ILE A 3 -8.14 -11.26 -13.59
C ILE A 3 -8.57 -10.58 -14.88
N TYR A 4 -8.20 -9.31 -15.01
CA TYR A 4 -8.48 -8.49 -16.17
C TYR A 4 -7.28 -8.46 -17.12
N SER A 5 -7.52 -8.59 -18.42
CA SER A 5 -6.47 -8.56 -19.42
C SER A 5 -6.90 -7.81 -20.69
N GLN A 6 -5.90 -7.32 -21.43
CA GLN A 6 -6.10 -6.73 -22.74
C GLN A 6 -5.99 -7.80 -23.81
N HIS A 7 -6.93 -7.81 -24.75
CA HIS A 7 -6.90 -8.71 -25.90
C HIS A 7 -7.16 -7.95 -27.20
N ALA A 8 -6.20 -7.98 -28.13
CA ALA A 8 -6.36 -7.37 -29.44
C ALA A 8 -7.36 -8.18 -30.29
N ASN A 9 -8.43 -7.55 -30.78
CA ASN A 9 -9.42 -8.20 -31.62
C ASN A 9 -9.98 -7.23 -32.67
N ARG A 10 -9.82 -7.57 -33.96
CA ARG A 10 -10.38 -6.82 -35.11
C ARG A 10 -10.12 -5.31 -35.05
N GLY A 11 -8.88 -4.91 -34.74
CA GLY A 11 -8.48 -3.50 -34.67
C GLY A 11 -9.00 -2.74 -33.45
N LYS A 12 -9.55 -3.43 -32.46
CA LYS A 12 -9.92 -2.91 -31.14
C LYS A 12 -9.16 -3.64 -30.05
N THR A 13 -9.08 -3.03 -28.88
CA THR A 13 -8.57 -3.64 -27.66
C THR A 13 -9.75 -4.01 -26.78
N GLN A 14 -9.96 -5.30 -26.55
CA GLN A 14 -10.98 -5.78 -25.63
C GLN A 14 -10.40 -5.86 -24.22
N ILE A 15 -11.24 -5.53 -23.23
CA ILE A 15 -10.96 -5.82 -21.83
C ILE A 15 -11.71 -7.11 -21.50
N LEU A 16 -10.96 -8.15 -21.12
CA LEU A 16 -11.51 -9.45 -20.74
C LEU A 16 -11.41 -9.62 -19.23
N ALA A 17 -12.45 -10.20 -18.64
CA ALA A 17 -12.50 -10.63 -17.25
C ALA A 17 -12.41 -12.16 -17.22
N THR A 18 -11.39 -12.70 -16.56
CA THR A 18 -11.14 -14.14 -16.42
C THR A 18 -11.28 -14.54 -14.96
N TYR A 19 -12.06 -15.57 -14.67
CA TYR A 19 -12.33 -15.99 -13.30
C TYR A 19 -12.56 -17.51 -13.24
N GLN A 20 -12.35 -18.08 -12.05
CA GLN A 20 -12.64 -19.48 -11.79
C GLN A 20 -14.13 -19.63 -11.41
N GLY A 21 -14.88 -20.36 -12.23
CA GLY A 21 -16.26 -20.75 -11.94
C GLY A 21 -16.41 -22.24 -11.61
N PRO A 22 -17.65 -22.72 -11.38
CA PRO A 22 -17.95 -24.13 -11.07
C PRO A 22 -17.46 -25.10 -12.14
N ASP A 23 -17.51 -24.68 -13.42
CA ASP A 23 -17.14 -25.50 -14.59
C ASP A 23 -15.67 -25.33 -15.02
N GLY A 24 -14.87 -24.59 -14.26
CA GLY A 24 -13.47 -24.27 -14.61
C GLY A 24 -13.21 -22.79 -14.84
N VAL A 25 -12.12 -22.48 -15.54
CA VAL A 25 -11.77 -21.09 -15.89
C VAL A 25 -12.71 -20.58 -16.98
N ALA A 26 -13.41 -19.49 -16.71
CA ALA A 26 -14.26 -18.78 -17.65
C ALA A 26 -13.67 -17.41 -18.00
N SER A 27 -13.97 -16.91 -19.20
CA SER A 27 -13.58 -15.57 -19.63
C SER A 27 -14.75 -14.86 -20.32
N LYS A 28 -14.98 -13.60 -19.99
CA LYS A 28 -16.02 -12.75 -20.57
C LYS A 28 -15.44 -11.42 -21.04
N THR A 29 -15.98 -10.87 -22.13
CA THR A 29 -15.64 -9.50 -22.54
C THR A 29 -16.40 -8.50 -21.69
N VAL A 30 -15.69 -7.61 -20.99
CA VAL A 30 -16.27 -6.49 -20.25
C VAL A 30 -16.65 -5.38 -21.24
N THR A 31 -15.70 -4.97 -22.08
CA THR A 31 -15.88 -3.88 -23.04
C THR A 31 -14.81 -3.90 -24.13
N SER A 32 -14.86 -2.96 -25.07
CA SER A 32 -13.88 -2.81 -26.15
C SER A 32 -13.58 -1.35 -26.46
N LEU A 33 -12.30 -1.03 -26.59
CA LEU A 33 -11.75 0.31 -26.86
C LEU A 33 -11.07 0.34 -28.22
N GLY A 34 -11.00 1.53 -28.82
CA GLY A 34 -10.30 1.73 -30.09
C GLY A 34 -8.77 1.80 -29.97
N ASP A 35 -8.25 2.02 -28.75
CA ASP A 35 -6.83 2.20 -28.46
C ASP A 35 -6.46 1.39 -27.21
N SER A 36 -5.35 0.64 -27.26
CA SER A 36 -4.81 -0.09 -26.10
C SER A 36 -4.31 0.83 -24.99
N ARG A 37 -3.86 2.05 -25.34
CA ARG A 37 -3.39 3.04 -24.36
C ARG A 37 -4.49 3.51 -23.42
N LEU A 38 -5.75 3.49 -23.88
CA LEU A 38 -6.92 3.78 -23.06
C LEU A 38 -7.35 2.57 -22.22
N ALA A 39 -7.05 1.34 -22.68
CA ALA A 39 -7.44 0.12 -21.99
C ALA A 39 -6.48 -0.24 -20.85
N ALA A 40 -5.18 0.06 -20.99
CA ALA A 40 -4.17 -0.33 -20.03
C ALA A 40 -4.41 0.22 -18.61
N PRO A 41 -4.69 1.52 -18.39
CA PRO A 41 -4.95 2.05 -17.06
C PRO A 41 -6.22 1.46 -16.42
N ILE A 42 -7.24 1.16 -17.22
CA ILE A 42 -8.48 0.54 -16.76
C ILE A 42 -8.22 -0.90 -16.29
N VAL A 43 -7.47 -1.68 -17.07
CA VAL A 43 -7.13 -3.08 -16.73
C VAL A 43 -6.28 -3.14 -15.47
N ASP A 44 -5.29 -2.26 -15.34
CA ASP A 44 -4.45 -2.16 -14.15
C ASP A 44 -5.30 -1.87 -12.89
N ALA A 45 -6.13 -0.82 -12.94
CA ALA A 45 -6.98 -0.44 -11.82
C ALA A 45 -7.98 -1.54 -11.45
N LEU A 46 -8.61 -2.20 -12.44
CA LEU A 46 -9.54 -3.32 -12.20
C LEU A 46 -8.86 -4.52 -11.55
N ASN A 47 -7.62 -4.86 -11.93
CA ASN A 47 -6.85 -5.93 -11.28
C ASN A 47 -6.54 -5.60 -9.83
N ARG A 48 -6.09 -4.36 -9.55
CA ARG A 48 -5.87 -3.88 -8.18
C ARG A 48 -7.16 -3.93 -7.35
N ILE A 49 -8.27 -3.42 -7.88
CA ILE A 49 -9.59 -3.47 -7.22
C ILE A 49 -10.01 -4.90 -6.94
N SER A 50 -9.89 -5.80 -7.91
CA SER A 50 -10.23 -7.23 -7.75
C SER A 50 -9.44 -7.88 -6.62
N ALA A 51 -8.14 -7.62 -6.54
CA ALA A 51 -7.28 -8.12 -5.47
C ALA A 51 -7.68 -7.54 -4.11
N PHE A 52 -7.76 -6.21 -3.99
CA PHE A 52 -8.07 -5.53 -2.72
C PHE A 52 -9.51 -5.75 -2.22
N ALA A 53 -10.45 -6.09 -3.10
CA ALA A 53 -11.81 -6.46 -2.70
C ALA A 53 -11.95 -7.94 -2.35
N THR A 54 -11.18 -8.83 -2.99
CA THR A 54 -11.31 -10.28 -2.78
C THR A 54 -10.48 -10.76 -1.60
N VAL A 55 -9.21 -10.32 -1.49
CA VAL A 55 -8.27 -10.86 -0.48
C VAL A 55 -8.76 -10.66 0.96
N PRO A 56 -9.26 -9.48 1.39
CA PRO A 56 -9.73 -9.29 2.77
C PRO A 56 -10.85 -10.23 3.21
N VAL A 57 -11.70 -10.64 2.26
CA VAL A 57 -12.82 -11.56 2.53
C VAL A 57 -12.44 -13.03 2.29
N SER A 58 -11.21 -13.28 1.84
CA SER A 58 -10.66 -14.62 1.56
C SER A 58 -9.71 -15.11 2.63
N VAL A 59 -9.26 -14.25 3.55
CA VAL A 59 -8.31 -14.63 4.60
C VAL A 59 -9.01 -14.60 5.95
N HIS A 60 -8.92 -15.69 6.68
CA HIS A 60 -9.52 -15.78 8.01
C HIS A 60 -8.83 -14.80 8.98
N ASP A 61 -9.60 -14.23 9.89
CA ASP A 61 -9.10 -13.52 11.08
C ASP A 61 -9.42 -14.40 12.30
N ARG A 62 -8.39 -14.81 13.06
CA ARG A 62 -8.51 -15.74 14.21
C ARG A 62 -8.45 -15.04 15.56
N ARG A 63 -8.58 -13.71 15.61
CA ARG A 63 -8.54 -12.94 16.86
C ARG A 63 -9.84 -13.09 17.66
N GLU A 64 -9.85 -14.07 18.56
CA GLU A 64 -10.65 -14.26 19.80
C GLU A 64 -12.14 -13.89 19.89
N ARG A 65 -12.85 -13.50 18.83
CA ARG A 65 -14.32 -13.36 18.87
C ARG A 65 -14.97 -13.91 17.61
N ARG A 66 -15.33 -15.19 17.70
CA ARG A 66 -16.41 -15.79 16.90
C ARG A 66 -17.63 -14.86 16.98
N VAL A 67 -17.96 -14.17 15.87
CA VAL A 67 -19.32 -14.00 15.27
C VAL A 67 -19.42 -12.84 14.23
N ASP A 68 -18.45 -11.91 14.06
CA ASP A 68 -18.51 -10.85 13.02
C ASP A 68 -17.36 -10.93 11.97
N TYR A 69 -17.34 -12.03 11.21
CA TYR A 69 -16.16 -12.69 10.63
C TYR A 69 -15.39 -11.98 9.48
N TYR A 70 -15.91 -10.92 8.87
CA TYR A 70 -15.22 -10.23 7.77
C TYR A 70 -15.61 -8.75 7.72
N PRO A 71 -14.66 -7.80 7.69
CA PRO A 71 -15.00 -6.40 7.51
C PRO A 71 -15.54 -6.19 6.09
N ARG A 72 -16.82 -5.78 5.98
CA ARG A 72 -17.53 -5.68 4.69
C ARG A 72 -17.59 -4.26 4.11
N LYS A 73 -17.11 -3.25 4.85
CA LYS A 73 -17.22 -1.83 4.46
C LYS A 73 -16.66 -1.58 3.05
N HIS A 74 -15.55 -2.25 2.72
CA HIS A 74 -14.86 -2.06 1.45
C HIS A 74 -15.66 -2.53 0.23
N LEU A 75 -16.57 -3.51 0.40
CA LEU A 75 -17.39 -4.00 -0.70
C LEU A 75 -18.38 -2.94 -1.19
N ALA A 76 -18.92 -2.11 -0.29
CA ALA A 76 -19.84 -1.03 -0.67
C ALA A 76 -19.18 -0.02 -1.63
N ALA A 77 -17.91 0.31 -1.39
CA ALA A 77 -17.13 1.28 -2.16
C ALA A 77 -16.94 0.91 -3.65
N LEU A 78 -17.13 -0.36 -4.02
CA LEU A 78 -17.09 -0.81 -5.42
C LEU A 78 -18.15 -0.14 -6.29
N THR A 79 -19.33 0.16 -5.73
CA THR A 79 -20.47 0.71 -6.47
C THR A 79 -21.00 2.02 -5.90
N ASP A 80 -20.75 2.30 -4.62
CA ASP A 80 -21.19 3.53 -3.97
C ASP A 80 -20.03 4.52 -3.83
N ALA A 81 -20.12 5.63 -4.57
CA ALA A 81 -19.14 6.71 -4.52
C ALA A 81 -19.06 7.38 -3.14
N ALA A 82 -20.15 7.45 -2.38
CA ALA A 82 -20.14 8.01 -1.03
C ALA A 82 -19.37 7.09 -0.08
N ALA A 83 -19.56 5.78 -0.19
CA ALA A 83 -18.85 4.78 0.61
C ALA A 83 -17.34 4.72 0.34
N ARG A 84 -16.86 5.30 -0.77
CA ARG A 84 -15.40 5.39 -1.05
C ARG A 84 -14.68 6.27 -0.05
N ALA A 85 -15.31 7.36 0.40
CA ALA A 85 -14.73 8.23 1.42
C ALA A 85 -14.55 7.48 2.76
N ASP A 86 -15.47 6.57 3.08
CA ASP A 86 -15.43 5.78 4.32
C ASP A 86 -14.26 4.78 4.35
N LEU A 87 -13.66 4.44 3.19
CA LEU A 87 -12.43 3.62 3.13
C LEU A 87 -11.25 4.29 3.83
N LEU A 88 -11.25 5.63 3.92
CA LEU A 88 -10.22 6.42 4.58
C LEU A 88 -10.51 6.63 6.07
N SER A 89 -11.48 5.92 6.63
CA SER A 89 -11.91 6.03 8.02
C SER A 89 -11.94 4.68 8.72
N GLY A 90 -11.77 4.67 10.04
CA GLY A 90 -11.76 3.46 10.87
C GLY A 90 -10.36 3.00 11.29
N ALA A 91 -10.32 2.00 12.16
CA ALA A 91 -9.09 1.46 12.75
C ALA A 91 -9.24 -0.05 13.07
N HIS A 92 -9.71 -0.84 12.10
CA HIS A 92 -9.95 -2.28 12.33
C HIS A 92 -8.65 -3.03 12.69
N SER A 93 -7.75 -3.15 11.71
CA SER A 93 -6.37 -3.64 11.84
C SER A 93 -5.51 -2.86 10.85
N LEU A 94 -4.21 -2.73 11.12
CA LEU A 94 -3.28 -2.04 10.23
C LEU A 94 -3.32 -2.61 8.82
N TRP A 95 -3.31 -3.94 8.69
CA TRP A 95 -3.43 -4.62 7.39
C TRP A 95 -4.73 -4.29 6.66
N TYR A 96 -5.88 -4.36 7.34
CA TYR A 96 -7.15 -4.10 6.68
C TYR A 96 -7.32 -2.63 6.28
N GLU A 97 -6.87 -1.69 7.13
CA GLU A 97 -6.90 -0.27 6.81
C GLU A 97 -5.90 0.09 5.70
N TYR A 98 -4.74 -0.58 5.63
CA TYR A 98 -3.83 -0.50 4.49
C TYR A 98 -4.51 -0.95 3.19
N VAL A 99 -5.20 -2.09 3.21
CA VAL A 99 -5.95 -2.58 2.04
C VAL A 99 -7.06 -1.61 1.63
N CYS A 100 -7.80 -1.02 2.59
CA CYS A 100 -8.83 -0.03 2.29
C CYS A 100 -8.26 1.22 1.60
N LEU A 101 -7.10 1.70 2.06
CA LEU A 101 -6.40 2.82 1.45
C LEU A 101 -5.96 2.50 0.01
N ARG A 102 -5.41 1.30 -0.22
CA ARG A 102 -4.99 0.86 -1.56
C ARG A 102 -6.17 0.64 -2.49
N LEU A 103 -7.29 0.13 -1.98
CA LEU A 103 -8.56 0.03 -2.73
C LEU A 103 -9.08 1.41 -3.11
N HIS A 104 -9.09 2.37 -2.17
CA HIS A 104 -9.49 3.75 -2.44
C HIS A 104 -8.69 4.35 -3.59
N GLN A 105 -7.37 4.18 -3.58
CA GLN A 105 -6.51 4.66 -4.65
C GLN A 105 -6.79 3.97 -6.00
N ALA A 106 -6.95 2.65 -6.01
CA ALA A 106 -7.27 1.93 -7.24
C ALA A 106 -8.63 2.36 -7.82
N LEU A 107 -9.62 2.64 -6.98
CA LEU A 107 -10.91 3.20 -7.41
C LEU A 107 -10.76 4.62 -7.96
N ALA A 108 -9.95 5.49 -7.34
CA ALA A 108 -9.69 6.83 -7.84
C ALA A 108 -8.96 6.81 -9.20
N ASP A 109 -7.97 5.93 -9.35
CA ASP A 109 -7.26 5.72 -10.61
C ASP A 109 -8.20 5.22 -11.72
N LEU A 110 -9.12 4.32 -11.38
CA LEU A 110 -10.14 3.85 -12.31
C LEU A 110 -11.05 5.01 -12.77
N GLU A 111 -11.56 5.84 -11.85
CA GLU A 111 -12.41 6.98 -12.22
C GLU A 111 -11.67 7.98 -13.12
N ASN A 112 -10.40 8.26 -12.81
CA ASN A 112 -9.56 9.12 -13.63
C ASN A 112 -9.38 8.54 -15.05
N ALA A 113 -9.14 7.23 -15.17
CA ALA A 113 -9.05 6.56 -16.46
C ALA A 113 -10.39 6.58 -17.22
N LEU A 114 -11.50 6.36 -16.51
CA LEU A 114 -12.85 6.36 -17.08
C LEU A 114 -13.28 7.75 -17.60
N GLY A 115 -12.78 8.83 -17.00
CA GLY A 115 -13.00 10.20 -17.48
C GLY A 115 -12.47 10.48 -18.90
N THR A 116 -11.64 9.59 -19.46
CA THR A 116 -11.03 9.74 -20.80
C THR A 116 -11.69 8.88 -21.89
N VAL A 117 -12.65 8.02 -21.53
CA VAL A 117 -13.29 7.07 -22.45
C VAL A 117 -14.79 7.39 -22.64
N PRO A 118 -15.43 6.87 -23.71
CA PRO A 118 -16.87 7.09 -23.91
C PRO A 118 -17.74 6.52 -22.78
N ASP A 119 -18.87 7.17 -22.49
CA ASP A 119 -19.83 6.75 -21.45
C ASP A 119 -20.30 5.30 -21.57
N THR A 120 -20.33 4.73 -22.78
CA THR A 120 -20.67 3.31 -22.97
C THR A 120 -19.63 2.37 -22.36
N VAL A 121 -18.35 2.76 -22.39
CA VAL A 121 -17.25 2.03 -21.76
C VAL A 121 -17.32 2.19 -20.25
N SER A 122 -17.47 3.41 -19.75
CA SER A 122 -17.63 3.68 -18.31
C SER A 122 -18.79 2.87 -17.72
N ARG A 123 -19.99 2.91 -18.31
CA ARG A 123 -21.13 2.12 -17.83
C ARG A 123 -20.86 0.61 -17.82
N ALA A 124 -20.20 0.07 -18.85
CA ALA A 124 -19.85 -1.35 -18.89
C ALA A 124 -18.89 -1.74 -17.76
N VAL A 125 -17.93 -0.87 -17.44
CA VAL A 125 -16.99 -1.07 -16.32
C VAL A 125 -17.71 -0.96 -14.97
N HIS A 126 -18.61 0.00 -14.79
CA HIS A 126 -19.41 0.08 -13.54
C HIS A 126 -20.31 -1.14 -13.36
N SER A 127 -20.97 -1.62 -14.41
CA SER A 127 -21.75 -2.86 -14.36
C SER A 127 -20.87 -4.07 -14.01
N GLU A 128 -19.62 -4.09 -14.44
CA GLU A 128 -18.68 -5.14 -14.03
C GLU A 128 -18.37 -5.06 -12.52
N LEU A 129 -18.16 -3.87 -11.96
CA LEU A 129 -17.96 -3.70 -10.51
C LEU A 129 -19.21 -4.09 -9.69
N GLU A 130 -20.41 -3.85 -10.20
CA GLU A 130 -21.66 -4.32 -9.60
C GLU A 130 -21.74 -5.84 -9.53
N VAL A 131 -21.33 -6.52 -10.61
CA VAL A 131 -21.25 -7.99 -10.65
C VAL A 131 -20.25 -8.49 -9.61
N VAL A 132 -19.03 -7.94 -9.59
CA VAL A 132 -17.99 -8.33 -8.62
C VAL A 132 -18.48 -8.13 -7.18
N GLN A 133 -19.08 -6.99 -6.87
CA GLN A 133 -19.64 -6.71 -5.55
C GLN A 133 -20.72 -7.72 -5.16
N SER A 134 -21.65 -8.02 -6.08
CA SER A 134 -22.75 -8.94 -5.84
C SER A 134 -22.25 -10.37 -5.63
N GLU A 135 -21.31 -10.83 -6.44
CA GLU A 135 -20.72 -12.17 -6.36
C GLU A 135 -19.94 -12.34 -5.04
N LEU A 136 -19.12 -11.35 -4.65
CA LEU A 136 -18.40 -11.39 -3.37
C LEU A 136 -19.36 -11.40 -2.18
N ARG A 137 -20.41 -10.57 -2.20
CA ARG A 137 -21.43 -10.58 -1.13
C ARG A 137 -22.14 -11.93 -1.04
N ALA A 138 -22.57 -12.48 -2.17
CA ALA A 138 -23.24 -13.78 -2.21
C ALA A 138 -22.32 -14.90 -1.69
N ALA A 139 -21.04 -14.91 -2.08
CA ALA A 139 -20.07 -15.88 -1.61
C ALA A 139 -19.84 -15.79 -0.09
N ILE A 140 -19.78 -14.58 0.47
CA ILE A 140 -19.66 -14.37 1.92
C ILE A 140 -20.90 -14.86 2.66
N ASP A 141 -22.10 -14.59 2.13
CA ASP A 141 -23.36 -14.97 2.77
C ASP A 141 -23.57 -16.49 2.73
N ASP A 142 -23.23 -17.16 1.62
CA ASP A 142 -23.25 -18.62 1.49
C ASP A 142 -22.27 -19.29 2.48
N PHE A 143 -21.05 -18.77 2.55
CA PHE A 143 -20.03 -19.26 3.48
C PHE A 143 -20.45 -19.08 4.96
N SER A 144 -21.04 -17.92 5.31
CA SER A 144 -21.50 -17.62 6.67
C SER A 144 -22.61 -18.57 7.18
N GLY A 145 -23.27 -19.32 6.29
CA GLY A 145 -24.31 -20.28 6.62
C GLY A 145 -23.84 -21.67 7.07
N THR A 146 -22.52 -21.95 7.15
CA THR A 146 -21.99 -23.34 7.23
C THR A 146 -21.24 -23.76 8.51
N SER A 147 -21.47 -23.17 9.69
CA SER A 147 -20.76 -23.64 10.91
C SER A 147 -21.54 -24.66 11.77
N SER A 148 -20.94 -25.84 12.01
CA SER A 148 -20.97 -26.53 13.31
C SER A 148 -19.95 -27.68 13.40
N GLY A 149 -18.89 -27.51 14.19
CA GLY A 149 -17.98 -28.56 14.66
C GLY A 149 -17.21 -28.10 15.91
N PRO A 150 -16.98 -28.96 16.93
CA PRO A 150 -16.38 -28.55 18.19
C PRO A 150 -14.86 -28.34 18.04
N GLU A 151 -14.37 -27.17 18.43
CA GLU A 151 -12.95 -26.80 18.46
C GLU A 151 -12.31 -27.22 19.79
N THR A 152 -11.17 -27.90 19.72
CA THR A 152 -10.26 -28.13 20.86
C THR A 152 -9.22 -27.02 20.96
N GLU A 153 -8.80 -26.78 22.20
CA GLU A 153 -7.97 -25.69 22.70
C GLU A 153 -6.59 -25.53 22.02
N ASN A 154 -6.25 -24.26 21.79
CA ASN A 154 -4.91 -23.67 21.80
C ASN A 154 -3.87 -24.21 20.81
N GLU A 155 -3.94 -23.71 19.58
CA GLU A 155 -2.76 -23.45 18.75
C GLU A 155 -3.11 -22.50 17.58
N ARG A 156 -2.24 -21.54 17.28
CA ARG A 156 -2.37 -20.60 16.16
C ARG A 156 -2.02 -21.31 14.85
N HIS A 157 -3.00 -21.62 14.02
CA HIS A 157 -2.80 -22.32 12.74
C HIS A 157 -3.58 -21.64 11.62
N TRP A 158 -3.01 -20.74 10.83
CA TRP A 158 -3.72 -20.25 9.64
C TRP A 158 -3.85 -21.39 8.62
N GLU A 159 -5.05 -21.94 8.42
CA GLU A 159 -5.27 -22.83 7.27
C GLU A 159 -5.38 -21.95 6.02
N PHE A 160 -4.32 -22.00 5.21
CA PHE A 160 -4.21 -21.43 3.86
C PHE A 160 -5.16 -22.15 2.90
N GLY A 161 -6.46 -21.96 3.09
CA GLY A 161 -7.44 -22.17 2.04
C GLY A 161 -7.82 -20.80 1.53
N HIS A 162 -7.04 -20.20 0.62
CA HIS A 162 -7.47 -19.00 -0.10
C HIS A 162 -8.66 -19.40 -1.00
N PRO A 163 -9.92 -19.30 -0.57
CA PRO A 163 -11.02 -19.95 -1.28
C PRO A 163 -11.27 -19.26 -2.63
N PHE A 164 -10.88 -17.99 -2.70
CA PHE A 164 -11.17 -17.10 -3.82
C PHE A 164 -9.91 -16.58 -4.53
N VAL A 165 -8.70 -16.99 -4.14
CA VAL A 165 -7.43 -16.47 -4.70
C VAL A 165 -6.39 -17.59 -4.80
N LYS A 166 -5.67 -17.73 -5.92
CA LYS A 166 -4.39 -18.44 -5.97
C LYS A 166 -3.34 -17.37 -6.23
N TYR A 167 -2.42 -17.10 -5.31
CA TYR A 167 -1.47 -16.00 -5.47
C TYR A 167 -0.05 -16.45 -5.11
N ASP A 168 0.88 -16.25 -6.05
CA ASP A 168 2.33 -16.47 -5.87
C ASP A 168 3.16 -15.38 -6.60
N ASP A 169 2.56 -14.33 -7.17
CA ASP A 169 3.30 -13.43 -8.07
C ASP A 169 2.76 -11.98 -8.06
N GLY A 170 3.49 -11.05 -7.43
CA GLY A 170 3.58 -9.68 -7.95
C GLY A 170 2.84 -8.51 -7.28
N MET A 171 2.29 -8.65 -6.07
CA MET A 171 1.82 -7.49 -5.29
C MET A 171 2.37 -7.59 -3.87
N ASP A 172 3.60 -7.10 -3.64
CA ASP A 172 4.29 -7.14 -2.34
C ASP A 172 3.39 -6.67 -1.19
N THR A 173 2.52 -5.71 -1.47
CA THR A 173 1.55 -5.11 -0.55
C THR A 173 0.49 -6.05 0.03
N LEU A 174 0.23 -7.18 -0.64
CA LEU A 174 -0.72 -8.22 -0.22
C LEU A 174 0.01 -9.53 0.14
N SER A 175 1.34 -9.49 0.23
CA SER A 175 2.14 -10.63 0.65
C SER A 175 1.85 -11.02 2.10
N ASP A 176 2.07 -12.30 2.40
CA ASP A 176 2.02 -12.80 3.77
C ASP A 176 3.04 -12.09 4.66
N GLU A 177 4.22 -11.76 4.12
CA GLU A 177 5.25 -11.03 4.84
C GLU A 177 4.78 -9.63 5.28
N THR A 178 4.23 -8.83 4.35
CA THR A 178 3.67 -7.50 4.69
C THR A 178 2.56 -7.64 5.73
N ARG A 179 1.70 -8.66 5.61
CA ARG A 179 0.66 -8.91 6.59
C ARG A 179 1.24 -9.25 7.96
N GLU A 180 2.19 -10.18 8.04
CA GLU A 180 2.82 -10.60 9.29
C GLU A 180 3.59 -9.47 9.96
N GLN A 181 4.23 -8.58 9.19
CA GLN A 181 4.85 -7.36 9.71
C GLN A 181 3.81 -6.45 10.38
N LEU A 182 2.70 -6.16 9.69
CA LEU A 182 1.61 -5.32 10.21
C LEU A 182 0.94 -5.96 11.44
N ASP A 183 0.68 -7.27 11.40
CA ASP A 183 0.10 -8.04 12.50
C ASP A 183 1.02 -8.06 13.74
N ARG A 184 2.34 -8.23 13.54
CA ARG A 184 3.32 -8.17 14.63
C ARG A 184 3.39 -6.79 15.24
N ARG A 185 3.35 -5.74 14.41
CA ARG A 185 3.39 -4.35 14.90
C ARG A 185 2.20 -4.05 15.77
N GLU A 186 0.98 -4.38 15.34
CA GLU A 186 -0.22 -4.10 16.14
C GLU A 186 -0.44 -5.03 17.34
N ALA A 187 0.39 -6.06 17.49
CA ALA A 187 0.28 -7.00 18.60
C ALA A 187 0.52 -6.27 19.93
N GLY A 188 -0.55 -6.13 20.73
CA GLY A 188 -0.49 -5.46 22.02
C GLY A 188 -0.99 -4.01 22.00
N PHE A 189 -1.38 -3.47 20.85
CA PHE A 189 -1.97 -2.13 20.80
C PHE A 189 -3.31 -2.06 21.52
N THR A 190 -3.45 -1.00 22.30
CA THR A 190 -4.74 -0.42 22.68
C THR A 190 -5.50 0.07 21.45
N THR A 191 -6.77 0.43 21.64
CA THR A 191 -7.59 0.99 20.55
C THR A 191 -7.03 2.33 20.09
N GLU A 192 -6.62 3.18 21.03
CA GLU A 192 -6.07 4.50 20.77
C GLU A 192 -4.73 4.45 20.02
N GLU A 193 -3.83 3.55 20.41
CA GLU A 193 -2.56 3.32 19.72
C GLU A 193 -2.78 2.81 18.30
N ARG A 194 -3.78 1.93 18.10
CA ARG A 194 -4.14 1.46 16.76
C ARG A 194 -4.69 2.58 15.88
N GLU A 195 -5.55 3.43 16.42
CA GLU A 195 -6.07 4.59 15.69
C GLU A 195 -4.96 5.53 15.25
N LYS A 196 -3.99 5.81 16.13
CA LYS A 196 -2.81 6.63 15.83
C LYS A 196 -1.94 5.97 14.74
N ALA A 197 -1.61 4.70 14.90
CA ALA A 197 -0.80 3.97 13.93
C ALA A 197 -1.47 3.86 12.55
N VAL A 198 -2.80 3.73 12.49
CA VAL A 198 -3.56 3.76 11.23
C VAL A 198 -3.51 5.16 10.59
N ALA A 199 -3.60 6.23 11.38
CA ALA A 199 -3.46 7.59 10.87
C ALA A 199 -2.06 7.82 10.28
N ASP A 200 -1.01 7.38 10.97
CA ASP A 200 0.36 7.51 10.51
C ASP A 200 0.65 6.68 9.25
N LEU A 201 0.17 5.43 9.22
CA LEU A 201 0.18 4.56 8.04
C LEU A 201 -0.46 5.24 6.83
N ARG A 202 -1.61 5.92 7.01
CA ARG A 202 -2.28 6.65 5.92
C ARG A 202 -1.40 7.78 5.38
N VAL A 203 -0.69 8.50 6.24
CA VAL A 203 0.24 9.56 5.82
C VAL A 203 1.37 8.99 4.96
N LEU A 204 2.06 7.95 5.44
CA LEU A 204 3.17 7.30 4.73
C LEU A 204 2.73 6.78 3.36
N VAL A 205 1.69 5.97 3.33
CA VAL A 205 1.24 5.32 2.09
C VAL A 205 0.70 6.35 1.09
N THR A 206 -0.01 7.39 1.57
CA THR A 206 -0.47 8.48 0.69
C THR A 206 0.71 9.23 0.09
N ALA A 207 1.73 9.55 0.88
CA ALA A 207 2.93 10.24 0.41
C ALA A 207 3.70 9.39 -0.61
N HIS A 208 3.93 8.11 -0.31
CA HIS A 208 4.59 7.15 -1.21
C HIS A 208 3.86 7.05 -2.55
N SER A 209 2.53 6.95 -2.52
CA SER A 209 1.73 6.81 -3.73
C SER A 209 1.77 8.01 -4.68
N ARG A 210 2.15 9.19 -4.17
CA ARG A 210 2.32 10.43 -4.94
C ARG A 210 3.71 10.51 -5.59
N CYS A 211 4.64 9.65 -5.18
CA CYS A 211 6.00 9.59 -5.69
C CYS A 211 6.07 8.57 -6.85
N THR A 212 5.85 9.04 -8.08
CA THR A 212 5.97 8.18 -9.28
C THR A 212 7.41 8.12 -9.77
N GLY A 213 7.96 6.91 -9.95
CA GLY A 213 9.25 6.70 -10.63
C GLY A 213 10.49 6.89 -9.75
N MET A 214 10.31 6.93 -8.43
CA MET A 214 11.37 7.17 -7.45
C MET A 214 11.90 5.87 -6.86
N TRP A 215 13.18 5.85 -6.48
CA TRP A 215 13.81 4.82 -5.63
C TRP A 215 13.39 4.97 -4.16
N ALA A 216 12.08 5.21 -3.95
CA ALA A 216 11.48 5.28 -2.64
C ALA A 216 10.66 4.01 -2.39
N THR A 217 10.99 3.29 -1.34
CA THR A 217 10.35 2.04 -0.95
C THR A 217 9.60 2.22 0.36
N LEU A 218 8.49 1.50 0.49
CA LEU A 218 7.84 1.28 1.78
C LEU A 218 8.46 0.02 2.39
N ASP A 219 9.68 0.15 2.94
CA ASP A 219 10.44 -0.97 3.50
C ASP A 219 9.70 -1.61 4.69
N ASP A 220 9.06 -0.79 5.51
CA ASP A 220 7.99 -1.18 6.42
C ASP A 220 6.80 -0.25 6.17
N PRO A 221 5.71 -0.72 5.52
CA PRO A 221 4.59 0.13 5.16
C PRO A 221 3.92 0.79 6.38
N SER A 222 4.13 0.25 7.59
CA SER A 222 3.59 0.82 8.82
C SER A 222 4.52 1.74 9.60
N ARG A 223 5.75 1.93 9.14
CA ARG A 223 6.76 2.65 9.89
C ARG A 223 7.54 3.63 9.05
N GLU A 224 7.94 3.30 7.83
CA GLU A 224 8.90 4.12 7.13
C GLU A 224 8.79 4.13 5.60
N ILE A 225 9.17 5.28 5.04
CA ILE A 225 9.56 5.39 3.64
C ILE A 225 11.08 5.52 3.62
N PHE A 226 11.75 4.63 2.89
CA PHE A 226 13.16 4.71 2.58
C PHE A 226 13.32 5.31 1.19
N ALA A 227 14.31 6.17 0.99
CA ALA A 227 14.61 6.78 -0.31
C ALA A 227 16.12 6.90 -0.55
N GLU A 228 16.57 6.28 -1.64
CA GLU A 228 17.95 6.32 -2.09
C GLU A 228 18.00 6.74 -3.57
N PRO A 229 18.04 8.04 -3.87
CA PRO A 229 18.08 8.50 -5.25
C PRO A 229 19.41 8.12 -5.90
N TYR A 230 19.38 7.80 -7.20
CA TYR A 230 20.59 7.53 -7.98
C TYR A 230 21.53 8.76 -7.97
N ASP A 231 22.85 8.54 -7.92
CA ASP A 231 23.87 9.58 -7.77
C ASP A 231 23.73 10.44 -6.49
N SER A 232 23.22 9.87 -5.39
CA SER A 232 23.12 10.54 -4.08
C SER A 232 24.44 10.75 -3.34
N ASP A 233 25.58 10.40 -3.94
CA ASP A 233 26.89 10.34 -3.29
C ASP A 233 26.88 9.48 -2.01
N GLY A 234 26.21 8.32 -2.08
CA GLY A 234 26.16 7.35 -1.00
C GLY A 234 25.27 7.78 0.18
N PHE A 235 24.44 8.80 0.00
CA PHE A 235 23.46 9.21 1.02
C PHE A 235 22.08 8.61 0.74
N TYR A 236 21.34 8.36 1.81
CA TYR A 236 19.94 7.94 1.77
C TYR A 236 19.11 8.77 2.76
N MET A 237 17.80 8.70 2.61
CA MET A 237 16.84 9.37 3.50
C MET A 237 15.78 8.38 3.97
N THR A 238 15.38 8.50 5.23
CA THR A 238 14.19 7.82 5.76
C THR A 238 13.21 8.84 6.33
N VAL A 239 11.92 8.54 6.18
CA VAL A 239 10.82 9.26 6.83
C VAL A 239 10.06 8.26 7.67
N GLN A 240 10.10 8.44 8.99
CA GLN A 240 9.63 7.45 9.97
C GLN A 240 8.46 8.00 10.79
N ALA A 241 7.41 7.20 10.88
CA ALA A 241 6.32 7.40 11.82
C ALA A 241 6.75 6.99 13.24
N PRO A 242 6.21 7.66 14.28
CA PRO A 242 6.55 7.36 15.66
C PRO A 242 6.14 5.94 16.04
N GLU A 243 6.90 5.34 16.95
CA GLU A 243 6.47 4.08 17.56
C GLU A 243 5.24 4.32 18.45
N PRO A 244 4.23 3.44 18.37
CA PRO A 244 2.95 3.65 19.03
C PRO A 244 3.02 3.49 20.56
N ASP A 245 3.98 2.73 21.09
CA ASP A 245 4.22 2.55 22.53
C ASP A 245 5.02 3.71 23.16
N ASN A 246 5.45 4.67 22.34
CA ASN A 246 6.18 5.85 22.78
C ASN A 246 5.23 7.07 22.81
N ASP A 247 4.73 7.39 24.01
CA ASP A 247 3.89 8.58 24.26
C ASP A 247 4.57 9.90 23.84
N ASN A 248 5.90 9.92 23.75
CA ASN A 248 6.70 11.06 23.28
C ASN A 248 7.29 10.84 21.87
N GLY A 249 6.83 9.83 21.14
CA GLY A 249 7.29 9.55 19.78
C GLY A 249 7.00 10.72 18.85
N SER A 250 8.06 11.31 18.30
CA SER A 250 7.98 12.25 17.19
C SER A 250 8.08 11.52 15.87
N TRP A 251 7.53 12.12 14.82
CA TRP A 251 7.89 11.75 13.46
C TRP A 251 9.35 12.13 13.21
N GLU A 252 10.07 11.33 12.45
CA GLU A 252 11.50 11.54 12.22
C GLU A 252 11.83 11.55 10.73
N ILE A 253 12.71 12.46 10.34
CA ILE A 253 13.36 12.44 9.03
C ILE A 253 14.85 12.25 9.29
N GLU A 254 15.41 11.15 8.80
CA GLU A 254 16.84 10.88 8.92
C GLU A 254 17.52 10.99 7.56
N ILE A 255 18.75 11.47 7.58
CA ILE A 255 19.67 11.37 6.45
C ILE A 255 20.84 10.55 6.91
N GLY A 256 21.06 9.43 6.23
CA GLY A 256 22.16 8.53 6.49
C GLY A 256 23.13 8.46 5.33
N ARG A 257 24.25 7.82 5.58
CA ARG A 257 25.32 7.57 4.62
C ARG A 257 25.67 6.10 4.61
N TRP A 258 25.80 5.53 3.43
CA TRP A 258 26.38 4.21 3.22
C TRP A 258 27.88 4.27 3.45
N GLU A 259 28.35 3.45 4.38
CA GLU A 259 29.77 3.23 4.63
C GLU A 259 30.13 1.83 4.15
N PRO A 260 31.21 1.67 3.36
CA PRO A 260 31.70 0.37 2.93
C PRO A 260 32.05 -0.49 4.14
N ASP A 261 31.64 -1.76 4.13
CA ASP A 261 32.00 -2.67 5.22
C ASP A 261 33.49 -3.04 5.18
N ASP A 262 34.08 -3.07 3.98
CA ASP A 262 35.52 -3.20 3.77
C ASP A 262 36.11 -1.82 3.38
N PRO A 263 36.97 -1.22 4.23
CA PRO A 263 37.55 0.09 3.96
C PRO A 263 38.53 0.10 2.78
N ASP A 264 38.95 -1.07 2.29
CA ASP A 264 39.87 -1.20 1.16
C ASP A 264 39.14 -1.35 -0.20
N GLU A 265 37.80 -1.46 -0.21
CA GLU A 265 37.00 -1.49 -1.45
C GLU A 265 36.87 -0.09 -2.08
N GLU A 266 37.03 0.02 -3.41
CA GLU A 266 36.88 1.29 -4.12
C GLU A 266 35.40 1.73 -4.23
N TYR A 267 35.18 3.05 -4.14
CA TYR A 267 33.84 3.64 -4.17
C TYR A 267 33.10 3.34 -5.48
N GLY A 268 31.99 2.61 -5.37
CA GLY A 268 31.17 2.17 -6.50
C GLY A 268 31.34 0.71 -6.92
N GLU A 269 32.28 -0.03 -6.31
CA GLU A 269 32.45 -1.49 -6.47
C GLU A 269 32.15 -2.26 -5.17
N HIS A 270 31.46 -1.63 -4.21
CA HIS A 270 31.22 -2.24 -2.91
C HIS A 270 30.37 -3.51 -3.01
N SER A 271 30.87 -4.59 -2.41
CA SER A 271 30.13 -5.85 -2.32
C SER A 271 29.12 -5.83 -1.16
N SER A 272 29.35 -5.00 -0.14
CA SER A 272 28.43 -4.69 0.94
C SER A 272 28.72 -3.32 1.59
N ALA A 273 27.68 -2.70 2.15
CA ALA A 273 27.77 -1.41 2.86
C ALA A 273 26.77 -1.37 4.03
N THR A 274 27.14 -0.68 5.10
CA THR A 274 26.30 -0.42 6.27
C THR A 274 25.85 1.04 6.30
N GLY A 275 24.56 1.25 6.52
CA GLY A 275 23.98 2.59 6.60
C GLY A 275 24.12 3.18 8.00
N ASN A 276 24.70 4.37 8.10
CA ASN A 276 24.83 5.12 9.35
C ASN A 276 24.07 6.45 9.26
N THR A 277 23.18 6.70 10.23
CA THR A 277 22.47 7.98 10.33
C THR A 277 23.47 9.11 10.59
N VAL A 278 23.46 10.16 9.75
CA VAL A 278 24.33 11.34 9.91
C VAL A 278 23.59 12.42 10.68
N ILE A 279 22.35 12.71 10.28
CA ILE A 279 21.48 13.67 10.96
C ILE A 279 20.08 13.11 11.15
N SER A 280 19.41 13.56 12.21
CA SER A 280 17.98 13.32 12.41
C SER A 280 17.22 14.60 12.73
N CYS A 281 16.04 14.72 12.15
CA CYS A 281 15.11 15.82 12.32
C CYS A 281 13.87 15.30 13.03
N ALA A 282 13.48 15.94 14.13
CA ALA A 282 12.28 15.58 14.87
C ALA A 282 11.12 16.50 14.45
N LEU A 283 10.02 15.90 14.03
CA LEU A 283 8.78 16.57 13.70
C LEU A 283 7.79 16.39 14.86
N PRO A 284 7.40 17.48 15.55
CA PRO A 284 6.58 17.39 16.76
C PRO A 284 5.11 17.01 16.49
N ALA A 285 4.71 16.96 15.22
CA ALA A 285 3.38 16.55 14.77
C ALA A 285 3.52 15.77 13.46
N ALA A 286 2.50 14.97 13.14
CA ALA A 286 2.44 14.25 11.87
C ALA A 286 2.57 15.24 10.70
N PRO A 287 3.54 15.05 9.78
CA PRO A 287 3.63 15.83 8.57
C PRO A 287 2.43 15.54 7.67
N ASP A 288 2.13 16.49 6.79
CA ASP A 288 1.17 16.23 5.72
C ASP A 288 1.82 15.35 4.62
N ALA A 289 1.00 14.51 4.00
CA ALA A 289 1.47 13.60 2.95
C ALA A 289 1.99 14.34 1.70
N ASP A 290 1.52 15.57 1.42
CA ASP A 290 2.02 16.39 0.30
C ASP A 290 3.44 16.92 0.59
N GLY A 291 3.72 17.25 1.84
CA GLY A 291 5.02 17.70 2.34
C GLY A 291 6.06 16.59 2.25
N ILE A 292 5.72 15.37 2.67
CA ILE A 292 6.60 14.20 2.48
C ILE A 292 6.81 13.94 0.98
N ALA A 293 5.75 13.91 0.17
CA ALA A 293 5.88 13.68 -1.27
C ALA A 293 6.74 14.76 -1.96
N HIS A 294 6.64 16.02 -1.53
CA HIS A 294 7.48 17.11 -2.02
C HIS A 294 8.95 16.94 -1.61
N LEU A 295 9.22 16.52 -0.37
CA LEU A 295 10.57 16.22 0.12
C LEU A 295 11.21 15.12 -0.73
N LEU A 296 10.50 14.00 -0.88
CA LEU A 296 10.88 12.85 -1.70
C LEU A 296 11.16 13.26 -3.15
N LYS A 297 10.26 14.05 -3.75
CA LYS A 297 10.45 14.56 -5.11
C LYS A 297 11.67 15.48 -5.24
N SER A 298 11.95 16.28 -4.22
CA SER A 298 13.09 17.20 -4.23
C SER A 298 14.42 16.44 -4.27
N VAL A 299 14.53 15.35 -3.48
CA VAL A 299 15.74 14.52 -3.46
C VAL A 299 15.89 13.70 -4.73
N ASP A 300 14.79 13.28 -5.36
CA ASP A 300 14.82 12.60 -6.65
C ASP A 300 15.28 13.54 -7.79
N GLU A 301 14.74 14.76 -7.84
CA GLU A 301 15.13 15.75 -8.85
C GLU A 301 16.55 16.31 -8.64
N LYS A 302 17.05 16.28 -7.40
CA LYS A 302 18.38 16.79 -7.02
C LYS A 302 19.02 15.87 -5.95
N PRO A 303 19.58 14.72 -6.34
CA PRO A 303 20.13 13.72 -5.41
C PRO A 303 21.19 14.27 -4.45
N LEU A 304 22.06 15.18 -4.94
CA LEU A 304 23.09 15.84 -4.14
C LEU A 304 22.54 16.76 -3.03
N LEU A 305 21.22 17.01 -2.98
CA LEU A 305 20.60 17.66 -1.82
C LEU A 305 20.78 16.86 -0.55
N LEU A 306 20.85 15.53 -0.60
CA LEU A 306 21.05 14.71 0.59
C LEU A 306 22.41 14.97 1.24
N ALA A 307 23.49 15.04 0.45
CA ALA A 307 24.81 15.43 0.93
C ALA A 307 24.80 16.86 1.52
N GLN A 308 24.14 17.80 0.85
CA GLN A 308 24.00 19.18 1.35
C GLN A 308 23.22 19.23 2.68
N TRP A 309 22.13 18.47 2.78
CA TRP A 309 21.33 18.39 3.99
C TRP A 309 22.11 17.72 5.13
N ALA A 310 22.90 16.68 4.85
CA ALA A 310 23.76 16.01 5.82
C ALA A 310 24.79 16.95 6.48
N GLU A 311 25.18 18.06 5.85
CA GLU A 311 26.06 19.09 6.43
C GLU A 311 25.33 20.11 7.33
N THR A 312 24.00 20.04 7.42
CA THR A 312 23.19 21.04 8.15
C THR A 312 23.44 20.96 9.66
N PRO A 313 23.84 22.05 10.35
CA PRO A 313 24.11 22.04 11.78
C PRO A 313 22.83 21.83 12.61
N VAL A 314 22.98 21.35 13.85
CA VAL A 314 21.87 21.26 14.81
C VAL A 314 21.21 22.63 14.98
N GLY A 315 19.87 22.67 14.90
CA GLY A 315 19.10 23.90 14.93
C GLY A 315 19.10 24.68 13.61
N GLY A 316 19.67 24.13 12.53
CA GLY A 316 19.53 24.62 11.16
C GLY A 316 18.36 23.93 10.42
N ALA A 317 17.78 24.62 9.44
CA ALA A 317 16.75 24.06 8.57
C ALA A 317 17.38 23.34 7.38
N LEU A 318 16.84 22.19 6.98
CA LEU A 318 17.23 21.54 5.72
C LEU A 318 16.90 22.48 4.56
N VAL A 319 17.89 22.73 3.69
CA VAL A 319 17.79 23.70 2.60
C VAL A 319 16.54 23.46 1.76
N GLY A 320 15.71 24.48 1.59
CA GLY A 320 14.46 24.38 0.83
C GLY A 320 13.25 23.87 1.63
N THR A 321 13.39 23.68 2.95
CA THR A 321 12.32 23.19 3.83
C THR A 321 12.25 23.99 5.12
N THR A 322 11.24 23.72 5.95
CA THR A 322 11.14 24.20 7.35
C THR A 322 11.55 23.13 8.36
N VAL A 323 12.07 21.99 7.91
CA VAL A 323 12.45 20.86 8.75
C VAL A 323 13.78 21.18 9.44
N MET A 324 13.80 21.12 10.77
CA MET A 324 14.95 21.51 11.58
C MET A 324 15.75 20.29 12.04
N VAL A 325 17.07 20.35 11.94
CA VAL A 325 17.96 19.32 12.47
C VAL A 325 17.91 19.32 13.99
N ALA A 326 17.50 18.19 14.55
CA ALA A 326 17.42 17.99 16.00
C ALA A 326 18.73 17.42 16.55
N LYS A 327 19.35 16.49 15.81
CA LYS A 327 20.57 15.80 16.24
C LYS A 327 21.49 15.51 15.05
N ARG A 328 22.79 15.50 15.34
CA ARG A 328 23.86 14.98 14.48
C ARG A 328 24.52 13.79 15.17
N HIS A 329 24.96 12.81 14.39
CA HIS A 329 25.56 11.56 14.90
C HIS A 329 26.96 11.30 14.33
N ASP A 330 27.45 12.17 13.44
CA ASP A 330 28.84 12.19 13.02
C ASP A 330 29.72 12.77 14.15
N SER A 331 30.33 11.87 14.94
CA SER A 331 31.36 12.20 15.96
C SER A 331 32.75 11.95 15.42
#